data_AF-R8BS03-F1
#
_entry.id   AF-R8BS03-F1
#
_cell.length_a   1.000
_cell.length_b   1.000
_cell.length_c   1.000
_cell.angle_alpha   90.00
_cell.angle_beta   90.00
_cell.angle_gamma   90.00
#
_symmetry.space_group_name_H-M   'P 1'
#
loop_
_entity.id
_entity.type
_entity.pdbx_description
1 polymer ?
#
loop_
_entity_poly.entity_id
_entity_poly.type
_entity_poly.pdbx_seq_one_letter_code
_entity_poly.pdbx_strand_id
1 'polypeptide(L)'
;MAQCELFWKTGKHEHPLWMALYLSVLSTAVWCSQNSNRFQGLLGMRLPQNLAADLWAAMMEVLASGKYTENLSIFSIQAIVISTEVAHNLGKSESNAVLVAAAVRIAQCLGLHKISDAPQPGILTAETWYGRVEREVGKRLWCILRIQDHFAIYFTDSYVIHTLYFSTSLPANCDDHDLEARSPDVPTISSYTRSLVQIAALIPELLDSLAAVRAQPLTVHEKYDLVLKADQRMRQLVATIPSFLLQEQPREVLVDHPWLDVARHSLTVTAADKIIMIHRPFLVQSFISPQYHYTRSTCVAAATTLLRAHEQIYLADDISIWTHSAFCVTAAIVLSLELLYRQPSEAGPDASTAEQRDTYMSLILRTKEHLLERKNDVVAERAARLIEACLEMERVISAGGTSDEDRSPRVDHFHEIISKFLGTRISENDWLLAENNTGMIQDGDDAIRGLTNTDFDIWFDQYFGSVL
;
A
#
# COMPACT_ATOMS: atom_id res chain seq x y z
N MET A 1 0.93 4.75 -28.26
CA MET A 1 0.79 3.83 -29.41
C MET A 1 1.71 4.17 -30.59
N ALA A 2 1.81 5.41 -31.06
CA ALA A 2 2.62 5.76 -32.25
C ALA A 2 4.10 5.28 -32.19
N GLN A 3 4.78 5.44 -31.05
CA GLN A 3 6.15 4.96 -30.88
C GLN A 3 6.26 3.43 -30.95
N CYS A 4 5.27 2.70 -30.41
CA CYS A 4 5.20 1.24 -30.53
C CYS A 4 5.02 0.82 -31.99
N GLU A 5 4.13 1.48 -32.73
CA GLU A 5 3.92 1.17 -34.14
C GLU A 5 5.17 1.42 -34.98
N LEU A 6 5.87 2.52 -34.73
CA LEU A 6 7.15 2.81 -35.39
C LEU A 6 8.16 1.71 -35.12
N PHE A 7 8.29 1.31 -33.84
CA PHE A 7 9.21 0.26 -33.44
C PHE A 7 8.84 -1.10 -34.07
N TRP A 8 7.57 -1.51 -34.03
CA TRP A 8 7.15 -2.79 -34.62
C TRP A 8 7.32 -2.83 -36.14
N LYS A 9 7.11 -1.71 -36.84
CA LYS A 9 7.26 -1.63 -38.30
C LYS A 9 8.73 -1.55 -38.75
N THR A 10 9.61 -0.94 -37.96
CA THR A 10 10.94 -0.53 -38.44
C THR A 10 12.11 -1.01 -37.58
N GLY A 11 11.85 -1.52 -36.37
CA GLY A 11 12.87 -1.81 -35.36
C GLY A 11 13.52 -0.55 -34.75
N LYS A 12 13.06 0.65 -35.10
CA LYS A 12 13.64 1.92 -34.64
C LYS A 12 12.82 2.53 -33.50
N HIS A 13 13.51 3.19 -32.58
CA HIS A 13 12.93 4.03 -31.53
C HIS A 13 13.62 5.39 -31.51
N GLU A 14 12.90 6.44 -31.10
CA GLU A 14 13.44 7.81 -31.08
C GLU A 14 14.47 8.03 -29.97
N HIS A 15 14.33 7.32 -28.84
CA HIS A 15 15.19 7.46 -27.68
C HIS A 15 15.61 6.08 -27.14
N PRO A 16 16.90 5.83 -26.82
CA PRO A 16 17.34 4.51 -26.36
C PRO A 16 16.65 4.04 -25.07
N LEU A 17 16.45 4.94 -24.10
CA LEU A 17 15.76 4.62 -22.85
C LEU A 17 14.25 4.38 -23.01
N TRP A 18 13.65 4.69 -24.17
CA TRP A 18 12.25 4.32 -24.44
C TRP A 18 12.09 2.79 -24.46
N MET A 19 13.12 2.05 -24.89
CA MET A 19 13.09 0.60 -24.86
C MET A 19 12.98 0.05 -23.43
N ALA A 20 13.60 0.71 -22.44
CA ALA A 20 13.43 0.33 -21.03
C ALA A 20 11.98 0.53 -20.57
N LEU A 21 11.36 1.65 -20.94
CA LEU A 21 9.94 1.88 -20.68
C LEU A 21 9.08 0.77 -21.31
N TYR A 22 9.29 0.48 -22.59
CA TYR A 22 8.54 -0.57 -23.29
C TYR A 22 8.67 -1.93 -22.59
N LEU A 23 9.89 -2.33 -22.20
CA LEU A 23 10.15 -3.58 -21.49
C LEU A 23 9.52 -3.61 -20.09
N SER A 24 9.50 -2.48 -19.37
CA SER A 24 8.82 -2.38 -18.06
C SER A 24 7.32 -2.63 -18.19
N VAL A 25 6.67 -2.03 -19.19
CA VAL A 25 5.24 -2.20 -19.46
C VAL A 25 4.94 -3.66 -19.82
N LEU A 26 5.77 -4.28 -20.67
CA LEU A 26 5.61 -5.68 -21.03
C LEU A 26 5.81 -6.61 -19.84
N SER A 27 6.83 -6.37 -19.00
CA SER A 27 7.09 -7.18 -17.81
C SER A 27 5.88 -7.18 -16.86
N THR A 28 5.34 -6.00 -16.57
CA THR A 28 4.14 -5.84 -15.73
C THR A 28 2.89 -6.45 -16.38
N ALA A 29 2.68 -6.27 -17.69
CA ALA A 29 1.53 -6.84 -18.40
C ALA A 29 1.58 -8.38 -18.45
N VAL A 30 2.76 -8.96 -18.70
CA VAL A 30 2.98 -10.42 -18.67
C VAL A 30 2.72 -10.94 -17.27
N TRP A 31 3.21 -10.27 -16.23
CA TRP A 31 2.96 -10.63 -14.84
C TRP A 31 1.46 -10.68 -14.51
N CYS A 32 0.73 -9.61 -14.86
CA CYS A 32 -0.70 -9.52 -14.64
C CYS A 32 -1.45 -10.64 -15.36
N SER A 33 -1.08 -10.91 -16.62
CA SER A 33 -1.68 -12.01 -17.39
C SER A 33 -1.42 -13.38 -16.79
N GLN A 34 -0.20 -13.68 -16.33
CA GLN A 34 0.16 -14.97 -15.75
C GLN A 34 -0.61 -15.30 -14.46
N ASN A 35 -1.06 -14.27 -13.76
CA ASN A 35 -1.80 -14.36 -12.49
C ASN A 35 -3.29 -13.97 -12.63
N SER A 36 -3.83 -14.04 -13.85
CA SER A 36 -5.27 -13.88 -14.12
C SER A 36 -5.71 -14.90 -15.19
N ASN A 37 -6.67 -15.76 -14.86
CA ASN A 37 -7.20 -16.74 -15.82
C ASN A 37 -8.02 -16.04 -16.92
N ARG A 38 -8.73 -14.97 -16.58
CA ARG A 38 -9.42 -14.07 -17.51
C ARG A 38 -8.49 -13.53 -18.58
N PHE A 39 -7.34 -12.94 -18.19
CA PHE A 39 -6.39 -12.39 -19.18
C PHE A 39 -5.66 -13.48 -19.96
N GLN A 40 -5.36 -14.64 -19.36
CA GLN A 40 -4.86 -15.81 -20.11
C GLN A 40 -5.84 -16.26 -21.19
N GLY A 41 -7.14 -16.33 -20.86
CA GLY A 41 -8.19 -16.68 -21.81
C GLY A 41 -8.33 -15.66 -22.94
N LEU A 42 -8.27 -14.36 -22.63
CA LEU A 42 -8.35 -13.27 -23.60
C LEU A 42 -7.17 -13.25 -24.58
N LEU A 43 -5.95 -13.51 -24.10
CA LEU A 43 -4.76 -13.54 -24.97
C LEU A 43 -4.70 -14.81 -25.84
N GLY A 44 -5.37 -15.89 -25.45
CA GLY A 44 -5.37 -17.14 -26.20
C GLY A 44 -3.99 -17.79 -26.35
N MET A 45 -3.02 -17.40 -25.53
CA MET A 45 -1.64 -17.89 -25.58
C MET A 45 -1.07 -18.16 -24.20
N ARG A 46 -0.23 -19.20 -24.11
CA ARG A 46 0.48 -19.54 -22.87
C ARG A 46 1.84 -18.87 -22.88
N LEU A 47 2.02 -17.88 -22.00
CA LEU A 47 3.28 -17.17 -21.84
C LEU A 47 4.30 -18.02 -21.05
N PRO A 48 5.60 -17.98 -21.39
CA PRO A 48 6.64 -18.65 -20.60
C PRO A 48 6.65 -18.16 -19.16
N GLN A 49 6.82 -19.06 -18.20
CA GLN A 49 6.69 -18.76 -16.78
C GLN A 49 7.64 -17.64 -16.31
N ASN A 50 8.88 -17.62 -16.78
CA ASN A 50 9.88 -16.62 -16.37
C ASN A 50 9.89 -15.33 -17.21
N LEU A 51 8.99 -15.19 -18.19
CA LEU A 51 9.05 -14.09 -19.16
C LEU A 51 9.00 -12.70 -18.51
N ALA A 52 8.20 -12.51 -17.45
CA ALA A 52 8.17 -11.24 -16.74
C ALA A 52 9.54 -10.87 -16.13
N ALA A 53 10.23 -11.86 -15.54
CA ALA A 53 11.56 -11.69 -14.97
C ALA A 53 12.62 -11.41 -16.04
N ASP A 54 12.55 -12.11 -17.17
CA ASP A 54 13.47 -11.91 -18.30
C ASP A 54 13.31 -10.51 -18.91
N LEU A 55 12.06 -10.04 -19.05
CA LEU A 55 11.76 -8.68 -19.52
C LEU A 55 12.23 -7.60 -18.53
N TRP A 56 12.10 -7.84 -17.23
CA TRP A 56 12.62 -6.95 -16.20
C TRP A 56 14.16 -6.88 -16.24
N ALA A 57 14.83 -8.02 -16.42
CA ALA A 57 16.28 -8.07 -16.57
C ALA A 57 16.74 -7.32 -17.83
N ALA A 58 16.05 -7.52 -18.96
CA ALA A 58 16.33 -6.79 -20.19
C ALA A 58 16.12 -5.28 -20.03
N MET A 59 15.08 -4.84 -19.31
CA MET A 59 14.87 -3.43 -18.98
C MET A 59 16.09 -2.87 -18.23
N MET A 60 16.61 -3.60 -17.24
CA MET A 60 17.79 -3.18 -16.48
C MET A 60 19.04 -3.06 -17.35
N GLU A 61 19.25 -3.98 -18.28
CA GLU A 61 20.34 -3.91 -19.27
C GLU A 61 20.21 -2.68 -20.17
N VAL A 62 18.99 -2.34 -20.59
CA VAL A 62 18.73 -1.14 -21.40
C VAL A 62 18.96 0.15 -20.59
N LEU A 63 18.55 0.19 -19.32
CA LEU A 63 18.84 1.33 -18.44
C LEU A 63 20.35 1.52 -18.28
N ALA A 64 21.07 0.44 -18.00
CA ALA A 64 22.53 0.46 -17.82
C ALA A 64 23.28 0.85 -19.10
N SER A 65 22.97 0.22 -20.24
CA SER A 65 23.62 0.51 -21.52
C SER A 65 23.25 1.90 -22.06
N GLY A 66 22.04 2.38 -21.77
CA GLY A 66 21.60 3.75 -22.03
C GLY A 66 22.13 4.78 -21.03
N LYS A 67 22.95 4.36 -20.05
CA LYS A 67 23.55 5.18 -18.99
C LYS A 67 22.55 6.12 -18.34
N TYR A 68 21.43 5.58 -17.84
CA TYR A 68 20.29 6.36 -17.35
C TYR A 68 20.61 7.39 -16.24
N THR A 69 21.73 7.25 -15.54
CA THR A 69 22.23 8.21 -14.54
C THR A 69 23.00 9.38 -15.13
N GLU A 70 23.44 9.28 -16.38
CA GLU A 70 24.10 10.34 -17.16
C GLU A 70 23.14 10.92 -18.21
N ASN A 71 22.41 10.07 -18.93
CA ASN A 71 21.40 10.45 -19.91
C ASN A 71 20.02 10.57 -19.25
N LEU A 72 19.82 11.68 -18.53
CA LEU A 72 18.62 11.95 -17.77
C LEU A 72 17.40 12.09 -18.69
N SER A 73 16.40 11.21 -18.52
CA SER A 73 15.23 11.16 -19.39
C SER A 73 13.98 10.80 -18.60
N ILE A 74 12.82 11.29 -19.07
CA ILE A 74 11.53 10.89 -18.51
C ILE A 74 11.27 9.38 -18.71
N PHE A 75 11.82 8.79 -19.77
CA PHE A 75 11.66 7.37 -20.08
C PHE A 75 12.30 6.47 -19.02
N SER A 76 13.44 6.84 -18.43
CA SER A 76 14.04 6.04 -17.35
C SER A 76 13.22 6.15 -16.08
N ILE A 77 12.69 7.33 -15.75
CA ILE A 77 11.77 7.50 -14.62
C ILE A 77 10.53 6.63 -14.82
N GLN A 78 9.88 6.73 -15.99
CA GLN A 78 8.69 5.93 -16.34
C GLN A 78 8.97 4.43 -16.26
N ALA A 79 10.10 3.97 -16.80
CA ALA A 79 10.49 2.56 -16.74
C ALA A 79 10.63 2.08 -15.28
N ILE A 80 11.33 2.86 -14.45
CA ILE A 80 11.55 2.51 -13.04
C ILE A 80 10.25 2.46 -12.26
N VAL A 81 9.41 3.50 -12.34
CA VAL A 81 8.15 3.55 -11.56
C VAL A 81 7.18 2.45 -11.97
N ILE A 82 7.10 2.11 -13.26
CA ILE A 82 6.27 0.99 -13.75
C ILE A 82 6.86 -0.35 -13.33
N SER A 83 8.18 -0.50 -13.34
CA SER A 83 8.83 -1.75 -12.93
C SER A 83 8.61 -2.09 -11.45
N THR A 84 8.28 -1.10 -10.62
CA THR A 84 7.90 -1.33 -9.21
C THR A 84 6.71 -2.26 -9.09
N GLU A 85 5.78 -2.25 -10.08
CA GLU A 85 4.58 -3.08 -10.07
C GLU A 85 4.85 -4.58 -10.15
N VAL A 86 6.08 -4.98 -10.51
CA VAL A 86 6.48 -6.39 -10.64
C VAL A 86 7.77 -6.70 -9.85
N ALA A 87 8.61 -5.70 -9.59
CA ALA A 87 9.92 -5.91 -8.96
C ALA A 87 9.80 -6.56 -7.57
N HIS A 88 8.80 -6.21 -6.78
CA HIS A 88 8.58 -6.81 -5.46
C HIS A 88 8.25 -8.30 -5.56
N ASN A 89 7.35 -8.68 -6.47
CA ASN A 89 7.00 -10.09 -6.67
C ASN A 89 8.16 -10.92 -7.22
N LEU A 90 9.05 -10.31 -8.01
CA LEU A 90 10.27 -10.94 -8.50
C LEU A 90 11.39 -11.03 -7.45
N GLY A 91 11.15 -10.60 -6.21
CA GLY A 91 12.15 -10.59 -5.14
C GLY A 91 13.25 -9.54 -5.35
N LYS A 92 12.98 -8.46 -6.09
CA LYS A 92 13.90 -7.36 -6.41
C LYS A 92 13.63 -6.09 -5.59
N SER A 93 12.97 -6.19 -4.43
CA SER A 93 12.57 -5.05 -3.60
C SER A 93 13.72 -4.07 -3.28
N GLU A 94 14.89 -4.57 -2.86
CA GLU A 94 16.04 -3.71 -2.54
C GLU A 94 16.58 -2.99 -3.78
N SER A 95 16.71 -3.71 -4.90
CA SER A 95 17.10 -3.12 -6.18
C SER A 95 16.10 -2.06 -6.63
N ASN A 96 14.80 -2.31 -6.44
CA ASN A 96 13.75 -1.36 -6.77
C ASN A 96 13.83 -0.10 -5.91
N ALA A 97 14.07 -0.23 -4.60
CA ALA A 97 14.24 0.91 -3.72
C ALA A 97 15.40 1.83 -4.17
N VAL A 98 16.54 1.24 -4.58
CA VAL A 98 17.67 2.00 -5.14
C VAL A 98 17.29 2.67 -6.46
N LEU A 99 16.59 1.97 -7.35
CA LEU A 99 16.12 2.53 -8.62
C LEU A 99 15.15 3.69 -8.41
N VAL A 100 14.18 3.56 -7.51
CA VAL A 100 13.23 4.63 -7.18
C VAL A 100 13.98 5.84 -6.62
N ALA A 101 14.95 5.66 -5.71
CA ALA A 101 15.77 6.77 -5.22
C ALA A 101 16.57 7.45 -6.35
N ALA A 102 17.10 6.68 -7.31
CA ALA A 102 17.73 7.22 -8.50
C ALA A 102 16.72 7.98 -9.39
N ALA A 103 15.52 7.44 -9.60
CA ALA A 103 14.46 8.08 -10.37
C ALA A 103 14.00 9.41 -9.72
N VAL A 104 13.91 9.47 -8.39
CA VAL A 104 13.67 10.71 -7.64
C VAL A 104 14.77 11.74 -7.93
N ARG A 105 16.04 11.33 -7.90
CA ARG A 105 17.15 12.24 -8.22
C ARG A 105 17.12 12.71 -9.67
N ILE A 106 16.85 11.82 -10.62
CA ILE A 106 16.71 12.15 -12.04
C ILE A 106 15.54 13.13 -12.23
N ALA A 107 14.38 12.88 -11.61
CA ALA A 107 13.22 13.76 -11.64
C ALA A 107 13.55 15.15 -11.08
N GLN A 108 14.33 15.23 -10.00
CA GLN A 108 14.80 16.50 -9.45
C GLN A 108 15.72 17.24 -10.42
N CYS A 109 16.66 16.55 -11.06
CA CYS A 109 17.54 17.13 -12.07
C CYS A 109 16.77 17.63 -13.31
N LEU A 110 15.71 16.93 -13.70
CA LEU A 110 14.78 17.36 -14.76
C LEU A 110 13.79 18.44 -14.32
N GLY A 111 13.84 18.89 -13.07
CA GLY A 111 12.98 19.96 -12.56
C GLY A 111 11.54 19.53 -12.22
N LEU A 112 11.22 18.22 -12.23
CA LEU A 112 9.86 17.72 -12.02
C LEU A 112 9.30 18.02 -10.61
N HIS A 113 10.18 18.31 -9.64
CA HIS A 113 9.83 18.75 -8.29
C HIS A 113 9.38 20.22 -8.21
N LYS A 114 9.59 21.02 -9.27
CA LYS A 114 9.28 22.46 -9.32
C LYS A 114 8.46 22.86 -10.54
N ILE A 115 7.57 21.99 -11.00
CA ILE A 115 6.68 22.28 -12.13
C ILE A 115 5.67 23.36 -11.71
N SER A 116 5.74 24.52 -12.35
CA SER A 116 4.76 25.59 -12.20
C SER A 116 3.50 25.32 -13.03
N ASP A 117 2.36 25.78 -12.51
CA ASP A 117 1.11 25.76 -13.26
C ASP A 117 1.21 26.62 -14.53
N ALA A 118 0.43 26.23 -15.55
CA ALA A 118 0.37 26.98 -16.80
C ALA A 118 -0.20 28.37 -16.56
N PRO A 119 0.31 29.42 -17.23
CA PRO A 119 -0.43 30.67 -17.34
C PRO A 119 -1.79 30.45 -18.05
N GLN A 120 -2.71 31.41 -17.89
CA GLN A 120 -4.07 31.42 -18.46
C GLN A 120 -4.15 30.83 -19.89
N PRO A 121 -5.22 30.09 -20.24
CA PRO A 121 -5.31 29.41 -21.52
C PRO A 121 -5.21 30.40 -22.70
N GLY A 122 -4.11 30.30 -23.45
CA GLY A 122 -3.91 30.96 -24.74
C GLY A 122 -4.44 30.13 -25.91
N ILE A 123 -4.20 30.60 -27.14
CA ILE A 123 -4.56 29.90 -28.38
C ILE A 123 -3.94 28.49 -28.38
N LEU A 124 -4.76 27.46 -28.65
CA LEU A 124 -4.29 26.09 -28.81
C LEU A 124 -3.45 25.97 -30.09
N THR A 125 -2.15 25.85 -29.92
CA THR A 125 -1.18 25.47 -30.94
C THR A 125 -0.57 24.11 -30.62
N ALA A 126 0.04 23.43 -31.60
CA ALA A 126 0.75 22.17 -31.37
C ALA A 126 1.80 22.29 -30.25
N GLU A 127 2.58 23.38 -30.24
CA GLU A 127 3.58 23.64 -29.20
C GLU A 127 2.95 23.77 -27.80
N THR A 128 1.86 24.55 -27.68
CA THR A 128 1.17 24.68 -26.39
C THR A 128 0.52 23.39 -25.93
N TRP A 129 0.09 22.53 -26.87
CA TRP A 129 -0.44 21.20 -26.57
C TRP A 129 0.66 20.29 -26.03
N TYR A 130 1.81 20.17 -26.71
CA TYR A 130 2.94 19.37 -26.22
C TYR A 130 3.43 19.85 -24.86
N GLY A 131 3.52 21.17 -24.64
CA GLY A 131 3.89 21.71 -23.33
C GLY A 131 2.87 21.41 -22.22
N ARG A 132 1.56 21.26 -22.55
CA ARG A 132 0.55 20.77 -21.59
C ARG A 132 0.76 19.29 -21.27
N VAL A 133 0.99 18.47 -22.30
CA VAL A 133 1.28 17.03 -22.14
C VAL A 133 2.51 16.83 -21.24
N GLU A 134 3.64 17.48 -21.55
CA GLU A 134 4.88 17.36 -20.77
C GLU A 134 4.68 17.78 -19.31
N ARG A 135 3.93 18.86 -19.06
CA ARG A 135 3.62 19.33 -17.70
C ARG A 135 2.82 18.30 -16.93
N GLU A 136 1.72 17.80 -17.49
CA GLU A 136 0.84 16.86 -16.80
C GLU A 136 1.49 15.48 -16.61
N VAL A 137 2.27 14.99 -17.59
CA VAL A 137 3.08 13.79 -17.43
C VAL A 137 4.12 13.98 -16.32
N GLY A 138 4.81 15.13 -16.29
CA GLY A 138 5.77 15.45 -15.24
C GLY A 138 5.15 15.48 -13.85
N LYS A 139 3.98 16.11 -13.70
CA LYS A 139 3.22 16.15 -12.42
C LYS A 139 2.78 14.77 -11.97
N ARG A 140 2.26 13.94 -12.89
CA ARG A 140 1.84 12.57 -12.59
C ARG A 140 3.02 11.71 -12.14
N LEU A 141 4.17 11.81 -12.83
CA LEU A 141 5.38 11.10 -12.41
C LEU A 141 5.89 11.55 -11.05
N TRP A 142 5.91 12.86 -10.80
CA TRP A 142 6.27 13.38 -9.48
C TRP A 142 5.34 12.83 -8.38
N CYS A 143 4.03 12.74 -8.64
CA CYS A 143 3.09 12.15 -7.69
C CYS A 143 3.32 10.66 -7.45
N ILE A 144 3.57 9.87 -8.49
CA ILE A 144 3.87 8.43 -8.34
C ILE A 144 5.15 8.22 -7.53
N LEU A 145 6.21 8.99 -7.81
CA LEU A 145 7.45 8.93 -7.03
C LEU A 145 7.22 9.26 -5.55
N ARG A 146 6.37 10.26 -5.26
CA ARG A 146 5.94 10.57 -3.88
C ARG A 146 5.19 9.42 -3.23
N ILE A 147 4.24 8.82 -3.94
CA ILE A 147 3.48 7.67 -3.42
C ILE A 147 4.44 6.53 -3.06
N GLN A 148 5.34 6.17 -3.99
CA GLN A 148 6.28 5.06 -3.78
C GLN A 148 7.27 5.35 -2.64
N ASP A 149 7.84 6.55 -2.58
CA ASP A 149 8.79 6.95 -1.53
C ASP A 149 8.12 7.01 -0.15
N HIS A 150 6.94 7.62 -0.04
CA HIS A 150 6.24 7.77 1.24
C HIS A 150 5.63 6.47 1.74
N PHE A 151 5.09 5.61 0.86
CA PHE A 151 4.61 4.29 1.26
C PHE A 151 5.74 3.33 1.64
N ALA A 152 6.95 3.53 1.11
CA ALA A 152 8.11 2.71 1.45
C ALA A 152 8.62 2.93 2.90
N ILE A 153 8.27 4.05 3.55
CA ILE A 153 8.70 4.42 4.91
C ILE A 153 8.56 3.27 5.90
N TYR A 154 7.45 2.54 5.84
CA TYR A 154 7.18 1.43 6.76
C TYR A 154 8.18 0.26 6.61
N PHE A 155 8.90 0.17 5.50
CA PHE A 155 9.89 -0.86 5.25
C PHE A 155 11.33 -0.34 5.39
N THR A 156 11.54 0.96 5.18
CA THR A 156 12.88 1.58 5.10
C THR A 156 13.20 2.48 6.29
N ASP A 157 12.23 2.80 7.15
CA ASP A 157 12.30 3.79 8.24
C ASP A 157 12.87 5.15 7.80
N SER A 158 12.79 5.44 6.50
CA SER A 158 13.39 6.61 5.87
C SER A 158 12.75 6.90 4.52
N TYR A 159 12.87 8.14 4.06
CA TYR A 159 12.31 8.58 2.78
C TYR A 159 13.17 9.70 2.18
N VAL A 160 13.03 9.93 0.87
CA VAL A 160 13.90 10.84 0.11
C VAL A 160 13.19 12.15 -0.24
N ILE A 161 11.88 12.14 -0.39
CA ILE A 161 11.08 13.30 -0.84
C ILE A 161 10.48 14.02 0.35
N HIS A 162 11.25 14.95 0.91
CA HIS A 162 10.77 15.85 1.97
C HIS A 162 9.79 16.90 1.43
N THR A 163 8.68 17.10 2.15
CA THR A 163 7.56 17.97 1.76
C THR A 163 7.95 19.44 1.58
N LEU A 164 8.93 19.93 2.35
CA LEU A 164 9.45 21.30 2.26
C LEU A 164 10.25 21.62 0.98
N TYR A 165 10.70 20.63 0.20
CA TYR A 165 11.66 20.85 -0.89
C TYR A 165 11.08 20.67 -2.30
N PHE A 166 9.76 20.68 -2.46
CA PHE A 166 9.11 20.68 -3.77
C PHE A 166 7.93 21.67 -3.81
N SER A 167 7.59 22.13 -5.01
CA SER A 167 6.49 23.09 -5.24
C SER A 167 5.50 22.64 -6.31
N THR A 168 5.68 21.43 -6.85
CA THR A 168 4.80 20.88 -7.89
C THR A 168 3.42 20.58 -7.33
N SER A 169 2.40 21.16 -7.96
CA SER A 169 0.99 20.95 -7.64
C SER A 169 0.51 19.54 -8.05
N LEU A 170 -0.66 19.14 -7.58
CA LEU A 170 -1.31 17.91 -8.04
C LEU A 170 -1.58 17.99 -9.56
N PRO A 171 -1.48 16.87 -10.30
CA PRO A 171 -1.89 16.81 -11.70
C PRO A 171 -3.37 17.15 -11.83
N ALA A 172 -3.78 17.74 -12.94
CA ALA A 172 -5.18 18.01 -13.21
C ALA A 172 -6.00 16.70 -13.21
N ASN A 173 -7.27 16.80 -12.80
CA ASN A 173 -8.22 15.70 -13.00
C ASN A 173 -8.66 15.74 -14.47
N CYS A 174 -7.98 15.00 -15.34
CA CYS A 174 -8.19 15.03 -16.79
C CYS A 174 -7.80 13.71 -17.43
N ASP A 175 -8.28 13.48 -18.65
CA ASP A 175 -7.96 12.32 -19.46
C ASP A 175 -6.90 12.65 -20.53
N ASP A 176 -6.19 11.62 -20.99
CA ASP A 176 -5.03 11.79 -21.87
C ASP A 176 -5.37 12.32 -23.27
N HIS A 177 -6.61 12.15 -23.72
CA HIS A 177 -7.03 12.53 -25.06
C HIS A 177 -7.28 14.03 -25.23
N ASP A 178 -7.60 14.74 -24.15
CA ASP A 178 -7.95 16.17 -24.17
C ASP A 178 -7.23 17.03 -23.12
N LEU A 179 -6.72 16.43 -22.04
CA LEU A 179 -6.11 17.12 -20.90
C LEU A 179 -6.99 18.26 -20.35
N GLU A 180 -8.31 18.16 -20.49
CA GLU A 180 -9.24 19.14 -19.97
C GLU A 180 -9.51 18.89 -18.48
N ALA A 181 -9.29 19.92 -17.65
CA ALA A 181 -9.52 19.81 -16.23
C ALA A 181 -11.02 19.67 -15.92
N ARG A 182 -11.35 18.60 -15.22
CA ARG A 182 -12.71 18.25 -14.77
C ARG A 182 -12.85 18.43 -13.27
N SER A 183 -14.09 18.48 -12.78
CA SER A 183 -14.38 18.43 -11.34
C SER A 183 -13.74 17.18 -10.71
N PRO A 184 -13.22 17.22 -9.47
CA PRO A 184 -12.74 16.03 -8.75
C PRO A 184 -13.75 14.88 -8.69
N ASP A 185 -15.05 15.18 -8.75
CA ASP A 185 -16.15 14.21 -8.72
C ASP A 185 -16.40 13.50 -10.06
N VAL A 186 -15.66 13.85 -11.11
CA VAL A 186 -15.73 13.17 -12.41
C VAL A 186 -14.59 12.15 -12.52
N PRO A 187 -14.87 10.87 -12.83
CA PRO A 187 -13.84 9.86 -13.05
C PRO A 187 -12.93 10.24 -14.22
N THR A 188 -11.63 10.27 -13.97
CA THR A 188 -10.59 10.40 -15.01
C THR A 188 -9.43 9.47 -14.67
N ILE A 189 -8.55 9.21 -15.64
CA ILE A 189 -7.33 8.42 -15.40
C ILE A 189 -6.41 9.01 -14.31
N SER A 190 -6.56 10.30 -13.98
CA SER A 190 -5.81 10.96 -12.90
C SER A 190 -6.41 10.74 -11.50
N SER A 191 -7.69 10.34 -11.40
CA SER A 191 -8.45 10.37 -10.14
C SER A 191 -7.83 9.48 -9.06
N TYR A 192 -7.46 8.25 -9.40
CA TYR A 192 -6.86 7.30 -8.46
C TYR A 192 -5.53 7.81 -7.87
N THR A 193 -4.60 8.24 -8.74
CA THR A 193 -3.30 8.79 -8.33
C THR A 193 -3.45 10.05 -7.47
N ARG A 194 -4.40 10.93 -7.81
CA ARG A 194 -4.72 12.13 -7.03
C ARG A 194 -5.21 11.81 -5.62
N SER A 195 -5.98 10.74 -5.44
CA SER A 195 -6.40 10.28 -4.11
C SER A 195 -5.24 9.63 -3.35
N LEU A 196 -4.50 8.72 -3.99
CA LEU A 196 -3.38 8.01 -3.35
C LEU A 196 -2.28 8.93 -2.83
N VAL A 197 -1.89 9.96 -3.59
CA VAL A 197 -0.80 10.86 -3.19
C VAL A 197 -1.17 11.68 -1.95
N GLN A 198 -2.46 11.93 -1.72
CA GLN A 198 -2.93 12.58 -0.50
C GLN A 198 -2.83 11.65 0.71
N ILE A 199 -3.17 10.36 0.55
CA ILE A 199 -2.99 9.35 1.61
C ILE A 199 -1.50 9.22 1.95
N ALA A 200 -0.65 9.11 0.92
CA ALA A 200 0.79 9.00 1.06
C ALA A 200 1.40 10.18 1.82
N ALA A 201 0.89 11.40 1.63
CA ALA A 201 1.39 12.60 2.29
C ALA A 201 1.22 12.61 3.82
N LEU A 202 0.35 11.76 4.39
CA LEU A 202 0.14 11.66 5.85
C LEU A 202 1.28 10.90 6.56
N ILE A 203 2.00 10.03 5.84
CA ILE A 203 2.95 9.09 6.45
C ILE A 203 4.22 9.81 6.93
N PRO A 204 4.89 10.66 6.12
CA PRO A 204 6.06 11.39 6.59
C PRO A 204 5.74 12.30 7.78
N GLU A 205 4.54 12.90 7.81
CA GLU A 205 4.10 13.76 8.91
C GLU A 205 4.07 13.00 10.25
N LEU A 206 3.55 11.77 10.26
CA LEU A 206 3.56 10.91 11.44
C LEU A 206 5.00 10.48 11.81
N LEU A 207 5.79 10.02 10.84
CA LEU A 207 7.18 9.60 11.07
C LEU A 207 8.00 10.74 11.68
N ASP A 208 7.96 11.91 11.06
CA ASP A 208 8.70 13.08 11.51
C ASP A 208 8.22 13.50 12.89
N SER A 209 6.91 13.52 13.17
CA SER A 209 6.38 13.86 14.49
C SER A 209 6.83 12.89 15.59
N LEU A 210 6.88 11.59 15.29
CA LEU A 210 7.39 10.57 16.22
C LEU A 210 8.91 10.64 16.40
N ALA A 211 9.65 11.06 15.37
CA ALA A 211 11.10 11.22 15.40
C ALA A 211 11.56 12.57 15.95
N ALA A 212 10.69 13.58 15.94
CA ALA A 212 11.00 14.98 16.20
C ALA A 212 11.17 15.29 17.68
N VAL A 213 11.94 14.50 18.43
CA VAL A 213 12.60 15.07 19.61
C VAL A 213 13.90 14.33 19.97
N ARG A 214 15.00 14.72 19.33
CA ARG A 214 16.35 14.30 19.77
C ARG A 214 16.80 14.97 21.08
N ALA A 215 16.11 16.04 21.51
CA ALA A 215 16.46 16.80 22.72
C ALA A 215 15.61 16.46 23.96
N GLN A 216 14.38 15.97 23.79
CA GLN A 216 13.43 15.65 24.85
C GLN A 216 12.48 14.53 24.39
N PRO A 217 12.81 13.25 24.62
CA PRO A 217 12.00 12.14 24.12
C PRO A 217 10.53 12.28 24.51
N LEU A 218 9.63 12.06 23.54
CA LEU A 218 8.18 12.00 23.80
C LEU A 218 7.87 10.89 24.79
N THR A 219 6.96 11.17 25.71
CA THR A 219 6.33 10.15 26.54
C THR A 219 5.53 9.17 25.68
N VAL A 220 5.25 7.98 26.22
CA VAL A 220 4.43 6.97 25.54
C VAL A 220 3.02 7.52 25.22
N HIS A 221 2.46 8.31 26.13
CA HIS A 221 1.16 8.97 25.94
C HIS A 221 1.18 9.94 24.76
N GLU A 222 2.17 10.84 24.70
CA GLU A 222 2.27 11.82 23.60
C GLU A 222 2.46 11.13 22.24
N LYS A 223 3.23 10.03 22.19
CA LYS A 223 3.34 9.22 20.96
C LYS A 223 2.00 8.60 20.57
N TYR A 224 1.23 8.12 21.54
CA TYR A 224 -0.09 7.55 21.26
C TYR A 224 -1.07 8.60 20.75
N ASP A 225 -1.06 9.79 21.32
CA ASP A 225 -1.88 10.92 20.84
C ASP A 225 -1.56 11.29 19.38
N LEU A 226 -0.28 11.24 18.98
CA LEU A 226 0.12 11.48 17.59
C LEU A 226 -0.44 10.41 16.65
N VAL A 227 -0.44 9.14 17.07
CA VAL A 227 -1.05 8.04 16.30
C VAL A 227 -2.55 8.25 16.13
N LEU A 228 -3.27 8.59 17.21
CA LEU A 228 -4.71 8.86 17.15
C LEU A 228 -5.06 10.07 16.27
N LYS A 229 -4.26 11.13 16.31
CA LYS A 229 -4.42 12.30 15.43
C LYS A 229 -4.19 11.94 13.97
N ALA A 230 -3.19 11.10 13.67
CA ALA A 230 -2.94 10.63 12.31
C ALA A 230 -4.08 9.74 11.79
N ASP A 231 -4.64 8.85 12.62
CA ASP A 231 -5.82 8.04 12.28
C ASP A 231 -7.03 8.93 11.96
N GLN A 232 -7.32 9.92 12.83
CA GLN A 232 -8.40 10.87 12.59
C GLN A 232 -8.23 11.61 11.24
N ARG A 233 -7.01 12.06 10.94
CA ARG A 233 -6.72 12.76 9.69
C ARG A 233 -6.86 11.85 8.47
N MET A 234 -6.48 10.58 8.58
CA MET A 234 -6.72 9.58 7.55
C MET A 234 -8.22 9.39 7.30
N ARG A 235 -9.02 9.29 8.37
CA ARG A 235 -10.49 9.17 8.26
C ARG A 235 -11.14 10.39 7.62
N GLN A 236 -10.70 11.59 7.99
CA GLN A 236 -11.13 12.84 7.36
C GLN A 236 -10.74 12.91 5.88
N LEU A 237 -9.54 12.45 5.53
CA LEU A 237 -9.08 12.44 4.15
C LEU A 237 -9.93 11.50 3.29
N VAL A 238 -10.20 10.28 3.77
CA VAL A 238 -11.07 9.31 3.08
C VAL A 238 -12.44 9.90 2.82
N ALA A 239 -13.00 10.69 3.74
CA ALA A 239 -14.28 11.38 3.54
C ALA A 239 -14.27 12.43 2.40
N THR A 240 -13.09 12.84 1.93
CA THR A 240 -12.94 13.75 0.78
C THR A 240 -12.64 13.03 -0.53
N ILE A 241 -12.44 11.71 -0.49
CA ILE A 241 -12.21 10.93 -1.71
C ILE A 241 -13.52 10.83 -2.49
N PRO A 242 -13.50 11.01 -3.83
CA PRO A 242 -14.69 10.88 -4.66
C PRO A 242 -15.38 9.53 -4.48
N SER A 243 -16.72 9.54 -4.34
CA SER A 243 -17.52 8.34 -4.06
C SER A 243 -17.35 7.24 -5.10
N PHE A 244 -17.05 7.59 -6.36
CA PHE A 244 -16.80 6.61 -7.42
C PHE A 244 -15.55 5.74 -7.20
N LEU A 245 -14.63 6.16 -6.31
CA LEU A 245 -13.47 5.37 -5.89
C LEU A 245 -13.70 4.59 -4.60
N LEU A 246 -14.81 4.83 -3.90
CA LEU A 246 -15.10 4.22 -2.61
C LEU A 246 -16.23 3.18 -2.73
N GLN A 247 -17.30 3.54 -3.45
CA GLN A 247 -18.53 2.76 -3.52
C GLN A 247 -18.61 1.97 -4.83
N GLU A 248 -19.35 0.86 -4.81
CA GLU A 248 -19.68 0.09 -6.01
C GLU A 248 -20.36 0.97 -7.06
N GLN A 249 -19.96 0.79 -8.31
CA GLN A 249 -20.44 1.60 -9.43
C GLN A 249 -21.43 0.82 -10.30
N PRO A 250 -22.45 1.49 -10.87
CA PRO A 250 -23.33 0.88 -11.86
C PRO A 250 -22.53 0.32 -13.03
N ARG A 251 -23.01 -0.77 -13.62
CA ARG A 251 -22.34 -1.45 -14.73
C ARG A 251 -22.08 -0.53 -15.92
N GLU A 252 -22.99 0.41 -16.18
CA GLU A 252 -22.86 1.40 -17.26
C GLU A 252 -21.60 2.26 -17.07
N VAL A 253 -21.32 2.70 -15.84
CA VAL A 253 -20.12 3.49 -15.52
C VAL A 253 -18.85 2.64 -15.68
N LEU A 254 -18.91 1.37 -15.29
CA LEU A 254 -17.77 0.44 -15.45
C LEU A 254 -17.47 0.10 -16.91
N VAL A 255 -18.43 0.19 -17.81
CA VAL A 255 -18.19 0.03 -19.26
C VAL A 255 -17.37 1.20 -19.80
N ASP A 256 -17.68 2.43 -19.37
CA ASP A 256 -16.96 3.63 -19.79
C ASP A 256 -15.59 3.77 -19.10
N HIS A 257 -15.48 3.24 -17.88
CA HIS A 257 -14.28 3.30 -17.06
C HIS A 257 -13.92 1.93 -16.45
N PRO A 258 -13.40 0.97 -17.24
CA PRO A 258 -13.15 -0.40 -16.79
C PRO A 258 -12.09 -0.52 -15.70
N TRP A 259 -11.27 0.51 -15.49
CA TRP A 259 -10.25 0.58 -14.45
C TRP A 259 -10.83 0.93 -13.07
N LEU A 260 -12.06 1.44 -12.98
CA LEU A 260 -12.63 1.93 -11.72
C LEU A 260 -12.76 0.85 -10.67
N ASP A 261 -13.16 -0.36 -11.07
CA ASP A 261 -13.39 -1.43 -10.12
C ASP A 261 -12.08 -1.90 -9.46
N VAL A 262 -11.03 -2.07 -10.28
CA VAL A 262 -9.67 -2.34 -9.80
C VAL A 262 -9.17 -1.19 -8.92
N ALA A 263 -9.39 0.07 -9.31
CA ALA A 263 -8.97 1.24 -8.53
C ALA A 263 -9.68 1.32 -7.17
N ARG A 264 -10.99 1.05 -7.12
CA ARG A 264 -11.80 1.05 -5.89
C ARG A 264 -11.32 -0.03 -4.92
N HIS A 265 -11.18 -1.27 -5.39
CA HIS A 265 -10.67 -2.36 -4.57
C HIS A 265 -9.22 -2.08 -4.10
N SER A 266 -8.37 -1.55 -4.98
CA SER A 266 -7.00 -1.18 -4.61
C SER A 266 -6.95 -0.08 -3.56
N LEU A 267 -7.85 0.91 -3.65
CA LEU A 267 -7.95 1.98 -2.67
C LEU A 267 -8.43 1.46 -1.31
N THR A 268 -9.42 0.56 -1.32
CA THR A 268 -9.98 -0.11 -0.15
C THR A 268 -8.87 -0.84 0.63
N VAL A 269 -8.13 -1.72 -0.04
CA VAL A 269 -7.00 -2.46 0.56
C VAL A 269 -5.90 -1.50 1.01
N THR A 270 -5.59 -0.46 0.21
CA THR A 270 -4.56 0.53 0.57
C THR A 270 -4.94 1.33 1.81
N ALA A 271 -6.18 1.81 1.92
CA ALA A 271 -6.64 2.59 3.05
C ALA A 271 -6.61 1.77 4.35
N ALA A 272 -7.13 0.54 4.30
CA ALA A 272 -7.10 -0.39 5.43
C ALA A 272 -5.66 -0.70 5.88
N ASP A 273 -4.75 -1.00 4.95
CA ASP A 273 -3.33 -1.22 5.26
C ASP A 273 -2.69 0.02 5.91
N LYS A 274 -2.94 1.21 5.36
CA LYS A 274 -2.34 2.44 5.89
C LYS A 274 -2.89 2.82 7.27
N ILE A 275 -4.13 2.49 7.59
CA ILE A 275 -4.66 2.61 8.96
C ILE A 275 -3.91 1.67 9.91
N ILE A 276 -3.71 0.40 9.54
CA ILE A 276 -2.90 -0.52 10.35
C ILE A 276 -1.47 0.02 10.52
N MET A 277 -0.88 0.56 9.46
CA MET A 277 0.48 1.12 9.51
C MET A 277 0.60 2.41 10.32
N ILE A 278 -0.44 3.25 10.40
CA ILE A 278 -0.49 4.39 11.32
C ILE A 278 -0.45 3.90 12.78
N HIS A 279 -1.19 2.83 13.08
CA HIS A 279 -1.28 2.24 14.41
C HIS A 279 -0.13 1.31 14.78
N ARG A 280 0.74 0.96 13.82
CA ARG A 280 1.88 0.05 13.97
C ARG A 280 2.72 0.27 15.23
N PRO A 281 3.08 1.51 15.66
CA PRO A 281 3.88 1.72 16.87
C PRO A 281 3.28 1.14 18.15
N PHE A 282 1.95 0.96 18.20
CA PHE A 282 1.22 0.44 19.36
C PHE A 282 0.49 -0.88 19.06
N LEU A 283 0.64 -1.43 17.86
CA LEU A 283 -0.13 -2.59 17.40
C LEU A 283 0.10 -3.81 18.28
N VAL A 284 1.36 -4.25 18.46
CA VAL A 284 1.67 -5.43 19.29
C VAL A 284 1.24 -5.19 20.74
N GLN A 285 1.52 -4.02 21.30
CA GLN A 285 1.16 -3.68 22.69
C GLN A 285 -0.36 -3.66 22.90
N SER A 286 -1.15 -3.36 21.87
CA SER A 286 -2.61 -3.34 21.97
C SER A 286 -3.26 -4.68 22.23
N PHE A 287 -2.57 -5.78 21.92
CA PHE A 287 -3.01 -7.13 22.24
C PHE A 287 -2.67 -7.55 23.68
N ILE A 288 -1.74 -6.85 24.33
CA ILE A 288 -1.26 -7.15 25.68
C ILE A 288 -1.93 -6.25 26.71
N SER A 289 -2.06 -4.96 26.40
CA SER A 289 -2.56 -3.94 27.33
C SER A 289 -3.94 -3.41 26.91
N PRO A 290 -4.95 -3.45 27.80
CA PRO A 290 -6.27 -2.87 27.56
C PRO A 290 -6.25 -1.36 27.28
N GLN A 291 -5.19 -0.65 27.68
CA GLN A 291 -5.03 0.78 27.47
C GLN A 291 -5.10 1.18 25.99
N TYR A 292 -4.66 0.30 25.09
CA TYR A 292 -4.64 0.57 23.64
C TYR A 292 -5.76 -0.17 22.90
N HIS A 293 -6.88 -0.46 23.57
CA HIS A 293 -8.03 -1.16 23.00
C HIS A 293 -8.50 -0.55 21.67
N TYR A 294 -8.50 0.79 21.54
CA TYR A 294 -8.88 1.46 20.29
C TYR A 294 -7.98 1.05 19.11
N THR A 295 -6.67 0.91 19.35
CA THR A 295 -5.73 0.42 18.34
C THR A 295 -6.03 -1.02 17.94
N ARG A 296 -6.24 -1.92 18.92
CA ARG A 296 -6.55 -3.32 18.66
C ARG A 296 -7.83 -3.43 17.82
N SER A 297 -8.91 -2.80 18.28
CA SER A 297 -10.21 -2.79 17.60
C SER A 297 -10.11 -2.24 16.18
N THR A 298 -9.46 -1.09 15.99
CA THR A 298 -9.29 -0.45 14.67
C THR A 298 -8.48 -1.33 13.73
N CYS A 299 -7.35 -1.90 14.17
CA CYS A 299 -6.50 -2.74 13.34
C CYS A 299 -7.17 -4.07 12.98
N VAL A 300 -7.89 -4.71 13.91
CA VAL A 300 -8.62 -5.97 13.64
C VAL A 300 -9.73 -5.74 12.63
N ALA A 301 -10.49 -4.65 12.77
CA ALA A 301 -11.54 -4.27 11.84
C ALA A 301 -10.97 -3.94 10.44
N ALA A 302 -9.89 -3.16 10.38
CA ALA A 302 -9.17 -2.87 9.14
C ALA A 302 -8.60 -4.13 8.47
N ALA A 303 -8.03 -5.06 9.25
CA ALA A 303 -7.50 -6.31 8.75
C ALA A 303 -8.59 -7.23 8.19
N THR A 304 -9.72 -7.34 8.89
CA THR A 304 -10.90 -8.10 8.44
C THR A 304 -11.39 -7.57 7.10
N THR A 305 -11.59 -6.27 7.03
CA THR A 305 -11.98 -5.54 5.82
C THR A 305 -11.02 -5.79 4.66
N LEU A 306 -9.72 -5.71 4.92
CA LEU A 306 -8.68 -5.90 3.91
C LEU A 306 -8.74 -7.31 3.32
N LEU A 307 -8.84 -8.34 4.15
CA LEU A 307 -8.92 -9.73 3.68
C LEU A 307 -10.20 -10.01 2.88
N ARG A 308 -11.35 -9.43 3.29
CA ARG A 308 -12.58 -9.51 2.50
C ARG A 308 -12.45 -8.80 1.15
N ALA A 309 -11.84 -7.62 1.11
CA ALA A 309 -11.59 -6.91 -0.14
C ALA A 309 -10.64 -7.68 -1.07
N HIS A 310 -9.60 -8.33 -0.51
CA HIS A 310 -8.69 -9.20 -1.25
C HIS A 310 -9.39 -10.41 -1.86
N GLU A 311 -10.36 -10.98 -1.14
CA GLU A 311 -11.19 -12.05 -1.66
C GLU A 311 -12.00 -11.61 -2.88
N GLN A 312 -12.60 -10.41 -2.84
CA GLN A 312 -13.30 -9.86 -4.01
C GLN A 312 -12.35 -9.63 -5.19
N ILE A 313 -11.13 -9.13 -4.94
CA ILE A 313 -10.09 -8.99 -5.96
C ILE A 313 -9.73 -10.34 -6.59
N TYR A 314 -9.55 -11.37 -5.76
CA TYR A 314 -9.24 -12.71 -6.23
C TYR A 314 -10.38 -13.27 -7.09
N LEU A 315 -11.63 -13.14 -6.65
CA LEU A 315 -12.81 -13.62 -7.38
C LEU A 315 -13.04 -12.87 -8.70
N ALA A 316 -12.70 -11.58 -8.76
CA ALA A 316 -12.78 -10.79 -9.98
C ALA A 316 -11.77 -11.27 -11.06
N ASP A 317 -10.70 -11.95 -10.64
CA ASP A 317 -9.66 -12.53 -11.51
C ASP A 317 -9.13 -11.52 -12.54
N ASP A 318 -8.97 -10.26 -12.12
CA ASP A 318 -8.57 -9.12 -12.95
C ASP A 318 -7.05 -8.82 -12.81
N ILE A 319 -6.63 -7.56 -12.99
CA ILE A 319 -5.22 -7.15 -12.97
C ILE A 319 -4.59 -7.51 -11.63
N SER A 320 -3.46 -8.21 -11.69
CA SER A 320 -2.69 -8.63 -10.52
C SER A 320 -1.75 -7.52 -10.05
N ILE A 321 -2.07 -6.88 -8.92
CA ILE A 321 -1.27 -5.79 -8.35
C ILE A 321 -0.52 -6.31 -7.11
N TRP A 322 0.78 -6.05 -7.04
CA TRP A 322 1.64 -6.57 -5.98
C TRP A 322 1.23 -6.15 -4.56
N THR A 323 0.68 -4.94 -4.42
CA THR A 323 0.23 -4.40 -3.14
C THR A 323 -0.94 -5.19 -2.57
N HIS A 324 -1.81 -5.77 -3.41
CA HIS A 324 -2.91 -6.61 -2.94
C HIS A 324 -2.39 -7.83 -2.19
N SER A 325 -1.36 -8.49 -2.72
CA SER A 325 -0.72 -9.64 -2.05
C SER A 325 0.11 -9.21 -0.84
N ALA A 326 0.85 -8.10 -0.95
CA ALA A 326 1.71 -7.62 0.13
C ALA A 326 0.92 -7.16 1.37
N PHE A 327 -0.18 -6.45 1.18
CA PHE A 327 -0.95 -5.90 2.29
C PHE A 327 -1.80 -6.97 3.02
N CYS A 328 -2.15 -8.06 2.33
CA CYS A 328 -2.82 -9.19 2.99
C CYS A 328 -1.97 -9.87 4.05
N VAL A 329 -0.64 -9.81 3.93
CA VAL A 329 0.26 -10.39 4.93
C VAL A 329 0.11 -9.65 6.25
N THR A 330 0.13 -8.32 6.20
CA THR A 330 -0.09 -7.46 7.37
C THR A 330 -1.43 -7.79 8.03
N ALA A 331 -2.52 -7.86 7.26
CA ALA A 331 -3.84 -8.15 7.79
C ALA A 331 -3.95 -9.55 8.41
N ALA A 332 -3.38 -10.57 7.76
CA ALA A 332 -3.39 -11.93 8.28
C ALA A 332 -2.60 -12.05 9.60
N ILE A 333 -1.50 -11.30 9.76
CA ILE A 333 -0.76 -11.22 11.02
C ILE A 333 -1.61 -10.57 12.12
N VAL A 334 -2.29 -9.47 11.82
CA VAL A 334 -3.17 -8.79 12.79
C VAL A 334 -4.27 -9.72 13.27
N LEU A 335 -4.96 -10.43 12.37
CA LEU A 335 -5.98 -11.39 12.77
C LEU A 335 -5.39 -12.60 13.50
N SER A 336 -4.18 -13.04 13.14
CA SER A 336 -3.48 -14.09 13.87
C SER A 336 -3.14 -13.67 15.30
N LEU A 337 -2.67 -12.43 15.50
CA LEU A 337 -2.45 -11.85 16.82
C LEU A 337 -3.77 -11.78 17.60
N GLU A 338 -4.86 -11.37 16.96
CA GLU A 338 -6.18 -11.36 17.61
C GLU A 338 -6.58 -12.76 18.07
N LEU A 339 -6.35 -13.79 17.27
CA LEU A 339 -6.64 -15.18 17.65
C LEU A 339 -5.76 -15.69 18.81
N LEU A 340 -4.51 -15.22 18.89
CA LEU A 340 -3.51 -15.65 19.87
C LEU A 340 -3.69 -14.98 21.24
N TYR A 341 -3.98 -13.69 21.27
CA TYR A 341 -4.06 -12.89 22.50
C TYR A 341 -5.48 -12.74 23.04
N ARG A 342 -6.48 -13.32 22.38
CA ARG A 342 -7.85 -13.31 22.87
C ARG A 342 -7.91 -13.97 24.26
N GLN A 343 -8.24 -13.18 25.27
CA GLN A 343 -8.32 -13.66 26.65
C GLN A 343 -9.53 -14.61 26.79
N PRO A 344 -9.41 -15.74 27.52
CA PRO A 344 -10.54 -16.62 27.81
C PRO A 344 -11.70 -15.91 28.53
N SER A 345 -11.44 -14.78 29.21
CA SER A 345 -12.47 -13.95 29.85
C SER A 345 -13.22 -13.03 28.87
N GLU A 346 -12.62 -12.68 27.73
CA GLU A 346 -13.29 -12.01 26.59
C GLU A 346 -14.09 -13.02 25.76
N ALA A 347 -13.70 -14.29 25.80
CA ALA A 347 -14.51 -15.41 25.33
C ALA A 347 -15.60 -15.74 26.35
N GLY A 348 -16.61 -14.88 26.44
CA GLY A 348 -17.86 -15.24 27.11
C GLY A 348 -18.43 -16.56 26.55
N PRO A 349 -19.32 -17.26 27.27
CA PRO A 349 -19.96 -18.50 26.81
C PRO A 349 -20.88 -18.32 25.58
N ASP A 350 -20.81 -17.18 24.91
CA ASP A 350 -21.72 -16.72 23.88
C ASP A 350 -21.26 -17.16 22.47
N ALA A 351 -22.21 -17.68 21.68
CA ALA A 351 -21.99 -18.19 20.33
C ALA A 351 -21.36 -17.15 19.37
N SER A 352 -21.58 -15.85 19.60
CA SER A 352 -21.05 -14.76 18.79
C SER A 352 -19.51 -14.69 18.79
N THR A 353 -18.88 -15.04 19.92
CA THR A 353 -17.41 -15.02 20.06
C THR A 353 -16.78 -16.17 19.27
N ALA A 354 -17.41 -17.35 19.30
CA ALA A 354 -16.98 -18.50 18.51
C ALA A 354 -17.15 -18.25 17.01
N GLU A 355 -18.29 -17.68 16.60
CA GLU A 355 -18.55 -17.31 15.21
C GLU A 355 -17.54 -16.30 14.66
N GLN A 356 -17.17 -15.30 15.45
CA GLN A 356 -16.16 -14.31 15.07
C GLN A 356 -14.76 -14.93 14.92
N ARG A 357 -14.40 -15.85 15.83
CA ARG A 357 -13.14 -16.60 15.76
C ARG A 357 -13.09 -17.45 14.48
N ASP A 358 -14.16 -18.16 14.17
CA ASP A 358 -14.28 -18.98 12.96
C ASP A 358 -14.22 -18.11 11.70
N THR A 359 -14.81 -16.92 11.74
CA THR A 359 -14.73 -15.93 10.67
C THR A 359 -13.28 -15.51 10.40
N TYR A 360 -12.52 -15.14 11.43
CA TYR A 360 -11.11 -14.76 11.28
C TYR A 360 -10.26 -15.91 10.77
N MET A 361 -10.44 -17.11 11.31
CA MET A 361 -9.74 -18.31 10.86
C MET A 361 -10.02 -18.61 9.38
N SER A 362 -11.29 -18.53 8.97
CA SER A 362 -11.71 -18.71 7.57
C SER A 362 -11.04 -17.70 6.63
N LEU A 363 -11.04 -16.41 7.00
CA LEU A 363 -10.41 -15.36 6.19
C LEU A 363 -8.90 -15.59 6.02
N ILE A 364 -8.20 -15.97 7.10
CA ILE A 364 -6.77 -16.27 7.07
C ILE A 364 -6.48 -17.47 6.15
N LEU A 365 -7.25 -18.56 6.30
CA LEU A 365 -7.05 -19.78 5.51
C LEU A 365 -7.31 -19.55 4.02
N ARG A 366 -8.43 -18.90 3.66
CA ARG A 366 -8.74 -18.56 2.26
C ARG A 366 -7.69 -17.65 1.65
N THR A 367 -7.23 -16.65 2.40
CA THR A 367 -6.14 -15.76 1.96
C THR A 367 -4.87 -16.55 1.68
N LYS A 368 -4.48 -17.48 2.56
CA LYS A 368 -3.32 -18.35 2.35
C LYS A 368 -3.47 -19.20 1.07
N GLU A 369 -4.64 -19.80 0.86
CA GLU A 369 -4.93 -20.59 -0.34
C GLU A 369 -4.78 -19.76 -1.61
N HIS A 370 -5.41 -18.58 -1.66
CA HIS A 370 -5.30 -17.65 -2.80
C HIS A 370 -3.84 -17.25 -3.08
N LEU A 371 -3.04 -17.00 -2.03
CA LEU A 371 -1.63 -16.65 -2.18
C LEU A 371 -0.78 -17.80 -2.74
N LEU A 372 -1.09 -19.05 -2.37
CA LEU A 372 -0.38 -20.25 -2.87
C LEU A 372 -0.65 -20.55 -4.35
N GLU A 373 -1.76 -20.08 -4.90
CA GLU A 373 -2.10 -20.24 -6.31
C GLU A 373 -1.33 -19.28 -7.24
N ARG A 374 -0.74 -18.22 -6.67
CA ARG A 374 -0.01 -17.20 -7.43
C ARG A 374 1.29 -17.78 -8.00
N LYS A 375 1.57 -17.44 -9.27
CA LYS A 375 2.70 -17.98 -10.02
C LYS A 375 3.92 -17.07 -9.92
N ASN A 376 5.04 -17.63 -9.49
CA ASN A 376 6.35 -16.98 -9.33
C ASN A 376 6.36 -15.77 -8.40
N ASP A 377 5.41 -15.67 -7.49
CA ASP A 377 5.24 -14.52 -6.62
C ASP A 377 5.96 -14.74 -5.29
N VAL A 378 7.18 -14.21 -5.19
CA VAL A 378 8.02 -14.33 -3.99
C VAL A 378 7.34 -13.68 -2.78
N VAL A 379 6.55 -12.62 -2.99
CA VAL A 379 5.82 -11.96 -1.90
C VAL A 379 4.73 -12.89 -1.40
N ALA A 380 3.93 -13.45 -2.30
CA ALA A 380 2.85 -14.37 -1.93
C ALA A 380 3.37 -15.68 -1.29
N GLU A 381 4.47 -16.22 -1.80
CA GLU A 381 5.08 -17.43 -1.23
C GLU A 381 5.61 -17.20 0.19
N ARG A 382 6.26 -16.05 0.43
CA ARG A 382 6.73 -15.67 1.77
C ARG A 382 5.56 -15.39 2.71
N ALA A 383 4.52 -14.72 2.21
CA ALA A 383 3.28 -14.46 2.93
C ALA A 383 2.61 -15.74 3.41
N ALA A 384 2.38 -16.70 2.51
CA ALA A 384 1.73 -17.97 2.84
C ALA A 384 2.51 -18.77 3.88
N ARG A 385 3.86 -18.75 3.82
CA ARG A 385 4.72 -19.38 4.83
C ARG A 385 4.60 -18.71 6.20
N LEU A 386 4.53 -17.38 6.24
CA LEU A 386 4.36 -16.64 7.49
C LEU A 386 2.98 -16.89 8.11
N ILE A 387 1.93 -16.91 7.30
CA ILE A 387 0.57 -17.25 7.74
C ILE A 387 0.56 -18.68 8.32
N GLU A 388 1.19 -19.64 7.65
CA GLU A 388 1.29 -21.01 8.17
C GLU A 388 1.98 -21.09 9.52
N ALA A 389 3.06 -20.33 9.72
CA ALA A 389 3.75 -20.27 11.01
C ALA A 389 2.85 -19.67 12.11
N CYS A 390 2.04 -18.65 11.79
CA CYS A 390 1.08 -18.06 12.72
C CYS A 390 -0.03 -19.05 13.11
N LEU A 391 -0.57 -19.79 12.13
CA LEU A 391 -1.60 -20.80 12.36
C LEU A 391 -1.07 -21.99 13.19
N GLU A 392 0.15 -22.44 12.94
CA GLU A 392 0.75 -23.50 13.72
C GLU A 392 0.97 -23.07 15.18
N MET A 393 1.38 -21.83 15.39
CA MET A 393 1.50 -21.29 16.75
C MET A 393 0.16 -21.25 17.48
N GLU A 394 -0.89 -20.82 16.80
CA GLU A 394 -2.25 -20.78 17.33
C GLU A 394 -2.70 -22.18 17.77
N ARG A 395 -2.47 -23.21 16.94
CA ARG A 395 -2.78 -24.61 17.29
C ARG A 395 -2.02 -25.09 18.52
N VAL A 396 -0.73 -24.80 18.61
CA VAL A 396 0.12 -25.21 19.75
C VAL A 396 -0.40 -24.60 21.06
N ILE A 397 -0.77 -23.32 21.03
CA ILE A 397 -1.30 -22.60 22.19
C ILE A 397 -2.69 -23.12 22.56
N SER A 398 -3.56 -23.34 21.57
CA SER A 398 -4.91 -23.87 21.76
C SER A 398 -4.94 -25.33 22.24
N ALA A 399 -3.92 -26.13 21.92
CA ALA A 399 -3.82 -27.53 22.34
C ALA A 399 -3.32 -27.73 23.80
N GLY A 400 -2.95 -26.66 24.52
CA GLY A 400 -2.56 -26.73 25.94
C GLY A 400 -1.30 -27.55 26.25
N GLY A 401 -0.43 -27.77 25.25
CA GLY A 401 0.62 -28.79 25.30
C GLY A 401 1.99 -28.40 25.87
N THR A 402 2.17 -27.18 26.41
CA THR A 402 3.45 -26.76 26.98
C THR A 402 3.26 -26.20 28.38
N SER A 403 4.01 -26.73 29.35
CA SER A 403 4.18 -26.13 30.68
C SER A 403 4.52 -24.65 30.55
N ASP A 404 4.09 -23.80 31.49
CA ASP A 404 4.31 -22.34 31.48
C ASP A 404 5.77 -21.95 31.20
N GLU A 405 6.75 -22.79 31.57
CA GLU A 405 8.19 -22.58 31.32
C GLU A 405 8.63 -22.70 29.85
N ASP A 406 7.94 -23.48 28.99
CA ASP A 406 8.29 -23.63 27.54
C ASP A 406 7.43 -22.70 26.64
N ARG A 407 6.43 -22.03 27.23
CA ARG A 407 5.49 -21.12 26.54
C ARG A 407 6.07 -19.73 26.32
N SER A 408 6.77 -19.16 27.30
CA SER A 408 7.39 -17.83 27.20
C SER A 408 8.40 -17.74 26.03
N PRO A 409 9.39 -18.63 25.88
CA PRO A 409 10.42 -18.48 24.85
C PRO A 409 9.89 -18.52 23.40
N ARG A 410 8.85 -19.33 23.14
CA ARG A 410 8.24 -19.45 21.80
C ARG A 410 7.36 -18.26 21.45
N VAL A 411 6.60 -17.75 22.43
CA VAL A 411 5.78 -16.55 22.27
C VAL A 411 6.68 -15.32 22.11
N ASP A 412 7.77 -15.23 22.87
CA ASP A 412 8.76 -14.16 22.74
C ASP A 412 9.46 -14.21 21.38
N HIS A 413 9.85 -15.40 20.90
CA HIS A 413 10.42 -15.57 19.56
C HIS A 413 9.42 -15.22 18.44
N PHE A 414 8.14 -15.54 18.62
CA PHE A 414 7.10 -15.17 17.68
C PHE A 414 6.83 -13.68 17.64
N HIS A 415 6.77 -13.05 18.81
CA HIS A 415 6.74 -11.61 18.93
C HIS A 415 7.95 -10.97 18.25
N GLU A 416 9.14 -11.56 18.38
CA GLU A 416 10.35 -11.09 17.70
C GLU A 416 10.22 -11.20 16.18
N ILE A 417 9.71 -12.32 15.66
CA ILE A 417 9.46 -12.53 14.22
C ILE A 417 8.42 -11.52 13.70
N ILE A 418 7.29 -11.39 14.39
CA ILE A 418 6.23 -10.44 14.04
C ILE A 418 6.77 -9.02 14.12
N SER A 419 7.56 -8.69 15.13
CA SER A 419 8.08 -7.34 15.31
C SER A 419 9.11 -6.99 14.25
N LYS A 420 9.95 -7.94 13.84
CA LYS A 420 10.84 -7.79 12.69
C LYS A 420 10.05 -7.62 11.39
N PHE A 421 8.98 -8.39 11.20
CA PHE A 421 8.16 -8.33 9.99
C PHE A 421 7.37 -7.03 9.89
N LEU A 422 6.69 -6.66 10.97
CA LEU A 422 6.02 -5.38 11.14
C LEU A 422 7.04 -4.26 11.34
N GLY A 423 8.36 -4.47 11.21
CA GLY A 423 9.44 -3.51 11.46
C GLY A 423 9.26 -2.63 12.71
N THR A 424 8.56 -3.12 13.74
CA THR A 424 8.52 -2.49 15.05
C THR A 424 9.79 -2.91 15.77
N ARG A 425 10.75 -2.00 15.93
CA ARG A 425 11.82 -2.25 16.89
C ARG A 425 11.20 -2.22 18.28
N ILE A 426 10.88 -3.39 18.83
CA ILE A 426 10.74 -3.55 20.27
C ILE A 426 12.15 -3.32 20.83
N SER A 427 12.40 -2.12 21.35
CA SER A 427 13.61 -1.89 22.13
C SER A 427 13.43 -2.64 23.46
N GLU A 428 14.47 -3.30 23.98
CA GLU A 428 14.43 -3.94 25.30
C GLU A 428 13.97 -2.98 26.42
N ASN A 429 14.11 -1.66 26.22
CA ASN A 429 13.59 -0.64 27.15
C ASN A 429 12.06 -0.47 27.12
N ASP A 430 11.34 -0.89 26.06
CA ASP A 430 9.89 -0.71 25.98
C ASP A 430 9.13 -1.71 26.88
N TRP A 431 9.69 -2.90 27.11
CA TRP A 431 9.18 -3.87 28.09
C TRP A 431 9.30 -3.34 29.52
N LEU A 432 10.44 -2.74 29.86
CA LEU A 432 10.75 -2.23 31.21
C LEU A 432 9.97 -0.97 31.59
N LEU A 433 9.48 -0.22 30.60
CA LEU A 433 8.62 0.95 30.83
C LEU A 433 7.14 0.57 31.05
N ALA A 434 6.71 -0.60 30.57
CA ALA A 434 5.35 -1.10 30.79
C ALA A 434 5.16 -1.68 32.21
N GLU A 435 6.21 -2.28 32.81
CA GLU A 435 6.13 -2.81 34.18
C GLU A 435 6.19 -1.72 35.26
N ASN A 436 6.77 -0.55 34.97
CA ASN A 436 7.00 0.49 35.97
C ASN A 436 6.02 1.67 35.94
N ASN A 437 5.03 1.66 35.05
CA ASN A 437 4.10 2.79 34.93
C ASN A 437 2.63 2.35 34.97
N THR A 438 2.22 1.74 36.09
CA THR A 438 0.81 1.61 36.51
C THR A 438 0.22 2.93 37.00
N GLY A 439 0.63 4.06 36.40
CA GLY A 439 0.06 5.37 36.68
C GLY A 439 -1.31 5.48 36.03
N MET A 440 -2.37 5.55 36.84
CA MET A 440 -3.72 5.83 36.36
C MET A 440 -3.72 7.08 35.47
N ILE A 441 -4.19 6.93 34.24
CA ILE A 441 -4.45 8.04 33.32
C ILE A 441 -5.54 8.91 33.96
N GLN A 442 -5.18 10.12 34.39
CA GLN A 442 -6.17 11.15 34.72
C GLN A 442 -6.60 11.87 33.45
N ASP A 443 -7.92 12.12 33.38
CA ASP A 443 -8.69 12.80 32.34
C ASP A 443 -7.90 13.72 31.40
N GLY A 444 -7.66 13.24 30.17
CA GLY A 444 -7.26 14.04 29.02
C GLY A 444 -8.47 14.41 28.15
N ASP A 445 -8.44 15.65 27.63
CA ASP A 445 -9.40 16.38 26.77
C ASP A 445 -10.65 15.62 26.26
N ASP A 446 -11.84 16.18 26.54
CA ASP A 446 -13.15 15.72 26.05
C ASP A 446 -13.22 15.57 24.51
N ALA A 447 -12.33 16.23 23.77
CA ALA A 447 -12.21 16.07 22.32
C ALA A 447 -11.74 14.66 21.92
N ILE A 448 -10.89 13.99 22.71
CA ILE A 448 -10.36 12.65 22.41
C ILE A 448 -11.39 11.55 22.70
N ARG A 449 -12.24 11.73 23.71
CA ARG A 449 -13.35 10.81 24.02
C ARG A 449 -14.40 10.72 22.90
N GLY A 450 -14.58 11.79 22.13
CA GLY A 450 -15.41 11.75 20.92
C GLY A 450 -14.80 10.92 19.78
N LEU A 451 -13.46 10.78 19.73
CA LEU A 451 -12.72 10.12 18.64
C LEU A 451 -12.81 8.59 18.72
N THR A 452 -12.82 8.03 19.93
CA THR A 452 -12.91 6.58 20.15
C THR A 452 -14.31 6.00 20.02
N ASN A 453 -15.34 6.86 19.85
CA ASN A 453 -16.74 6.45 19.83
C ASN A 453 -17.29 6.07 18.45
N THR A 454 -16.55 6.32 17.37
CA THR A 454 -16.98 5.88 16.03
C THR A 454 -16.35 4.53 15.73
N ASP A 455 -17.17 3.48 15.76
CA ASP A 455 -16.76 2.13 15.36
C ASP A 455 -16.13 2.15 13.96
N PHE A 456 -14.97 1.48 13.81
CA PHE A 456 -14.30 1.39 12.52
C PHE A 456 -15.21 0.77 11.47
N ASP A 457 -15.95 -0.29 11.81
CA ASP A 457 -16.79 -1.00 10.84
C ASP A 457 -17.92 -0.08 10.35
N ILE A 458 -18.54 0.69 11.25
CA ILE A 458 -19.57 1.68 10.89
C ILE A 458 -19.00 2.75 9.96
N TRP A 459 -17.85 3.32 10.34
CA TRP A 459 -17.20 4.35 9.53
C TRP A 459 -16.77 3.79 8.17
N PHE A 460 -16.22 2.58 8.14
CA PHE A 460 -15.72 1.96 6.93
C PHE A 460 -16.85 1.64 5.95
N ASP A 461 -17.89 0.95 6.42
CA ASP A 461 -19.06 0.58 5.63
C ASP A 461 -19.79 1.80 5.07
N GLN A 462 -19.78 2.93 5.80
CA GLN A 462 -20.34 4.19 5.31
C GLN A 462 -19.66 4.67 4.01
N TYR A 463 -18.34 4.53 3.91
CA TYR A 463 -17.58 5.08 2.79
C TYR A 463 -17.34 4.04 1.68
N PHE A 464 -16.85 2.86 2.04
CA PHE A 464 -16.47 1.82 1.09
C PHE A 464 -17.60 0.84 0.75
N GLY A 465 -18.76 0.98 1.40
CA GLY A 465 -19.84 0.00 1.34
C GLY A 465 -19.54 -1.23 2.20
N SER A 466 -20.59 -2.00 2.49
CA SER A 466 -20.43 -3.22 3.28
C SER A 466 -19.73 -4.29 2.44
N VAL A 467 -18.54 -4.69 2.86
CA VAL A 467 -17.86 -5.87 2.30
C VAL A 467 -18.38 -7.07 3.07
N LEU A 468 -19.60 -7.53 2.71
CA LEU A 468 -20.23 -8.74 3.26
C LEU A 468 -19.91 -9.97 2.42
#